data_AF-A0A1Q3QTW8-F1
#
_entry.id   AF-A0A1Q3QTW8-F1
#
_cell.length_a   1.000
_cell.length_b   1.000
_cell.length_c   1.000
_cell.angle_alpha   90.00
_cell.angle_beta   90.00
_cell.angle_gamma   90.00
#
_symmetry.space_group_name_H-M   'P 1'
#
loop_
_entity.id
_entity.type
_entity.pdbx_description
1 polymer ?
#
loop_
_entity_poly.entity_id
_entity_poly.type
_entity_poly.pdbx_seq_one_letter_code
_entity_poly.pdbx_strand_id
1 'polypeptide(L)'
;MSKEETKIDVLLTTLWDRNLPLLRERLDTLDRAAAAAASGGHLPETLRSDALGIAHKLSGSLGMFGRHRGTEIAREMEAILRDMAPTDLPRLAVLAAELRSAVFPEG
;
A
#
# COMPACT_ATOMS: atom_id res chain seq x y z
N MET A 1 20.31 -17.87 16.17
CA MET A 1 20.58 -16.81 15.18
C MET A 1 22.06 -16.82 14.82
N SER A 2 22.38 -17.02 13.55
CA SER A 2 23.74 -16.93 13.03
C SER A 2 24.14 -15.48 12.72
N LYS A 3 25.44 -15.18 12.64
CA LYS A 3 25.94 -13.84 12.29
C LYS A 3 25.46 -13.37 10.91
N GLU A 4 25.23 -14.31 9.99
CA GLU A 4 24.74 -14.05 8.63
C GLU A 4 23.25 -13.66 8.62
N GLU A 5 22.41 -14.26 9.46
CA GLU A 5 21.00 -13.86 9.63
C GLU A 5 20.91 -12.40 10.14
N THR A 6 21.72 -12.04 11.14
CA THR A 6 21.75 -10.66 11.67
C THR A 6 22.17 -9.62 10.62
N LYS A 7 23.10 -9.96 9.72
CA LYS A 7 23.52 -9.04 8.64
C LYS A 7 22.39 -8.80 7.63
N ILE A 8 21.63 -9.83 7.29
CA ILE A 8 20.50 -9.72 6.35
C ILE A 8 19.41 -8.83 6.96
N ASP A 9 19.08 -9.02 8.24
CA ASP A 9 18.07 -8.20 8.93
C ASP A 9 18.44 -6.72 8.96
N VAL A 10 19.71 -6.40 9.23
CA VAL A 10 20.23 -5.02 9.22
C VAL A 10 20.15 -4.40 7.81
N LEU A 11 20.47 -5.18 6.77
CA LEU A 11 20.36 -4.71 5.38
C LEU A 11 18.90 -4.45 4.99
N LEU A 12 17.98 -5.35 5.34
CA LEU A 12 16.54 -5.18 5.08
C LEU A 12 15.98 -3.95 5.80
N THR A 13 16.39 -3.72 7.05
CA THR A 13 16.01 -2.53 7.83
C THR A 13 16.52 -1.25 7.16
N THR A 14 17.78 -1.25 6.71
CA THR A 14 18.37 -0.09 6.02
C THR A 14 17.67 0.22 4.70
N LEU A 15 17.35 -0.81 3.92
CA LEU A 15 16.63 -0.67 2.65
C LEU A 15 15.20 -0.19 2.87
N TRP A 16 14.55 -0.65 3.94
CA TRP A 16 13.23 -0.18 4.35
C TRP A 16 13.24 1.33 4.60
N ASP A 17 14.14 1.82 5.45
CA ASP A 17 14.22 3.24 5.82
C ASP A 17 14.44 4.14 4.60
N ARG A 18 15.31 3.70 3.67
CA ARG A 18 15.58 4.41 2.41
C ARG A 18 14.37 4.45 1.48
N ASN A 19 13.46 3.49 1.59
CA ASN A 19 12.28 3.38 0.74
C ASN A 19 11.07 4.14 1.31
N LEU A 20 11.13 4.62 2.56
CA LEU A 20 10.04 5.36 3.20
C LEU A 20 9.57 6.61 2.44
N PRO A 21 10.45 7.46 1.84
CA PRO A 21 9.99 8.60 1.05
C PRO A 21 9.14 8.20 -0.15
N LEU A 22 9.62 7.23 -0.94
CA LEU A 22 8.89 6.69 -2.08
C LEU A 22 7.58 6.00 -1.66
N LEU A 23 7.60 5.33 -0.51
CA LEU A 23 6.41 4.71 0.05
C LEU A 23 5.34 5.75 0.41
N ARG A 24 5.75 6.92 0.92
CA ARG A 24 4.84 8.03 1.21
C ARG A 24 4.15 8.54 -0.06
N GLU A 25 4.90 8.79 -1.14
CA GLU A 25 4.33 9.22 -2.43
C GLU A 25 3.34 8.19 -3.01
N ARG A 26 3.64 6.90 -2.82
CA ARG A 26 2.74 5.81 -3.20
C ARG A 26 1.44 5.83 -2.41
N LEU A 27 1.53 5.99 -1.09
CA LEU A 27 0.35 6.13 -0.22
C LEU A 27 -0.47 7.37 -0.59
N ASP A 28 0.17 8.51 -0.88
CA ASP A 28 -0.53 9.73 -1.32
C ASP A 28 -1.33 9.50 -2.62
N THR A 29 -0.85 8.61 -3.49
CA THR A 29 -1.58 8.22 -4.72
C THR A 29 -2.77 7.32 -4.40
N LEU A 30 -2.62 6.39 -3.46
CA LEU A 30 -3.73 5.56 -3.00
C LEU A 30 -4.80 6.37 -2.28
N ASP A 31 -4.39 7.36 -1.46
CA ASP A 31 -5.29 8.29 -0.78
C ASP A 31 -6.10 9.12 -1.79
N ARG A 32 -5.45 9.62 -2.86
CA ARG A 32 -6.13 10.32 -3.97
C ARG A 32 -7.13 9.43 -4.70
N ALA A 33 -6.77 8.18 -4.99
CA ALA A 33 -7.68 7.23 -5.63
C ALA A 33 -8.90 6.94 -4.74
N ALA A 34 -8.70 6.74 -3.44
CA ALA A 34 -9.77 6.54 -2.49
C ALA A 34 -10.72 7.75 -2.38
N ALA A 35 -10.17 8.96 -2.33
CA ALA A 35 -10.96 10.20 -2.29
C ALA A 35 -11.79 10.39 -3.58
N ALA A 36 -11.22 10.08 -4.74
CA ALA A 36 -11.94 10.12 -6.03
C ALA A 36 -13.08 9.09 -6.07
N ALA A 37 -12.81 7.86 -5.62
CA ALA A 37 -13.81 6.80 -5.54
C ALA A 37 -14.99 7.18 -4.62
N ALA A 38 -14.72 7.85 -3.49
CA ALA A 38 -15.75 8.34 -2.58
C ALA A 38 -16.58 9.51 -3.15
N SER A 39 -15.99 10.31 -4.04
CA SER A 39 -16.60 11.54 -4.60
C SER A 39 -17.55 11.26 -5.77
N GLY A 40 -18.52 10.35 -5.57
CA GLY A 40 -19.55 10.04 -6.57
C GLY A 40 -19.26 8.84 -7.47
N GLY A 41 -18.33 7.96 -7.07
CA GLY A 41 -18.06 6.69 -7.76
C GLY A 41 -17.26 6.82 -9.06
N HIS A 42 -16.72 8.01 -9.36
CA HIS A 42 -15.91 8.23 -10.54
C HIS A 42 -14.42 8.23 -10.21
N LEU A 43 -13.77 7.09 -10.46
CA LEU A 43 -12.32 6.97 -10.40
C LEU A 43 -11.73 7.09 -11.82
N PRO A 44 -10.93 8.13 -12.12
CA PRO A 44 -10.31 8.27 -13.44
C PRO A 44 -9.43 7.07 -13.77
N GLU A 45 -9.51 6.57 -15.00
CA GLU A 45 -8.80 5.37 -15.44
C GLU A 45 -7.29 5.44 -15.23
N THR A 46 -6.68 6.61 -15.47
CA THR A 46 -5.25 6.84 -15.22
C THR A 46 -4.90 6.70 -13.75
N LEU A 47 -5.68 7.34 -12.86
CA LEU A 47 -5.49 7.26 -11.42
C LEU A 47 -5.74 5.84 -10.90
N ARG A 48 -6.72 5.12 -11.46
CA ARG A 48 -6.98 3.71 -11.15
C ARG A 48 -5.79 2.84 -11.53
N SER A 49 -5.27 2.97 -12.75
CA SER A 49 -4.12 2.20 -13.22
C SER A 49 -2.88 2.43 -12.36
N ASP A 50 -2.61 3.69 -11.99
CA ASP A 50 -1.50 4.04 -11.11
C ASP A 50 -1.68 3.43 -9.71
N ALA A 51 -2.87 3.59 -9.12
CA ALA A 51 -3.20 3.02 -7.82
C ALA A 51 -3.10 1.48 -7.83
N LEU A 52 -3.58 0.81 -8.88
CA LEU A 52 -3.51 -0.64 -9.04
C LEU A 52 -2.06 -1.11 -9.10
N GLY A 53 -1.22 -0.45 -9.91
CA GLY A 53 0.20 -0.78 -10.01
C GLY A 53 0.95 -0.53 -8.70
N ILE A 54 0.56 0.48 -7.93
CA ILE A 54 1.11 0.73 -6.60
C ILE A 54 0.67 -0.36 -5.62
N ALA A 55 -0.62 -0.68 -5.55
CA ALA A 55 -1.15 -1.72 -4.66
C ALA A 55 -0.45 -3.07 -4.92
N HIS A 56 -0.26 -3.44 -6.19
CA HIS A 56 0.50 -4.63 -6.59
C HIS A 56 1.96 -4.59 -6.13
N LYS A 57 2.66 -3.46 -6.33
CA LYS A 57 4.05 -3.32 -5.86
C LYS A 57 4.14 -3.43 -4.34
N LEU A 58 3.19 -2.82 -3.62
CA LEU A 58 3.17 -2.83 -2.16
C LEU A 58 2.83 -4.20 -1.60
N SER A 59 1.91 -4.95 -2.21
CA SER A 59 1.59 -6.32 -1.80
C SER A 59 2.81 -7.23 -1.87
N GLY A 60 3.69 -7.05 -2.86
CA GLY A 60 4.98 -7.73 -2.96
C GLY A 60 6.03 -7.16 -1.98
N SER A 61 6.30 -5.85 -2.03
CA SER A 61 7.44 -5.27 -1.31
C SER A 61 7.25 -5.25 0.20
N LEU A 62 6.04 -5.04 0.71
CA LEU A 62 5.79 -5.02 2.16
C LEU A 62 6.06 -6.39 2.80
N GLY A 63 5.80 -7.47 2.06
CA GLY A 63 6.04 -8.83 2.53
C GLY A 63 7.54 -9.12 2.69
N MET A 64 8.36 -8.62 1.77
CA MET A 64 9.82 -8.71 1.84
C MET A 64 10.40 -8.04 3.09
N PHE A 65 9.76 -6.97 3.59
CA PHE A 65 10.16 -6.26 4.80
C PHE A 65 9.43 -6.73 6.07
N GLY A 66 8.74 -7.88 6.04
CA GLY A 66 8.02 -8.44 7.19
C GLY A 66 6.76 -7.66 7.61
N ARG A 67 6.24 -6.78 6.74
CA ARG A 67 5.06 -5.94 7.02
C ARG A 67 3.76 -6.65 6.60
N HIS A 68 3.48 -7.80 7.22
CA HIS A 68 2.37 -8.68 6.83
C HIS A 68 1.01 -7.99 6.77
N ARG A 69 0.67 -7.17 7.78
CA ARG A 69 -0.60 -6.43 7.78
C ARG A 69 -0.72 -5.49 6.58
N GLY A 70 0.35 -4.76 6.26
CA GLY A 70 0.38 -3.88 5.09
C GLY A 70 0.27 -4.65 3.77
N THR A 71 0.87 -5.84 3.68
CA THR A 71 0.71 -6.73 2.52
C THR A 71 -0.74 -7.15 2.31
N GLU A 72 -1.45 -7.56 3.35
CA GLU A 72 -2.86 -7.97 3.26
C GLU A 72 -3.73 -6.82 2.77
N ILE A 73 -3.58 -5.64 3.38
CA ILE A 73 -4.34 -4.44 3.00
C ILE A 73 -4.07 -4.07 1.54
N ALA A 74 -2.80 -4.07 1.12
CA ALA A 74 -2.43 -3.76 -0.26
C ALA A 74 -3.03 -4.75 -1.28
N ARG A 75 -3.14 -6.05 -0.93
CA ARG A 75 -3.82 -7.05 -1.79
C ARG A 75 -5.32 -6.80 -1.90
N GLU A 76 -5.98 -6.44 -0.80
CA GLU A 76 -7.40 -6.10 -0.82
C GLU A 76 -7.64 -4.87 -1.71
N MET A 77 -6.82 -3.83 -1.59
CA MET A 77 -6.88 -2.66 -2.47
C MET A 77 -6.63 -3.03 -3.94
N GLU A 78 -5.64 -3.88 -4.22
CA GLU A 78 -5.33 -4.37 -5.57
C GLU A 78 -6.55 -5.08 -6.21
N ALA A 79 -7.25 -5.92 -5.45
CA ALA A 79 -8.45 -6.60 -5.93
C ALA A 79 -9.58 -5.62 -6.26
N ILE A 80 -9.86 -4.67 -5.36
CA ILE A 80 -10.93 -3.67 -5.58
C ILE A 80 -10.63 -2.79 -6.79
N LEU A 81 -9.38 -2.33 -6.95
CA LEU A 81 -8.97 -1.48 -8.08
C LEU A 81 -8.98 -2.23 -9.42
N ARG A 82 -8.84 -3.55 -9.39
CA ARG A 82 -8.90 -4.43 -10.57
C ARG A 82 -10.33 -4.61 -11.05
N ASP A 83 -11.23 -4.96 -10.12
CA ASP A 83 -12.60 -5.36 -10.45
C ASP A 83 -13.59 -4.19 -10.46
N MET A 84 -13.27 -3.09 -9.77
CA MET A 84 -14.06 -1.85 -9.73
C MET A 84 -15.54 -2.05 -9.37
N ALA A 85 -15.85 -3.06 -8.54
CA ALA A 85 -17.19 -3.28 -8.04
C ALA A 85 -17.68 -2.05 -7.27
N PRO A 86 -18.79 -1.39 -7.66
CA PRO A 86 -19.24 -0.16 -7.01
C PRO A 86 -19.49 -0.29 -5.51
N THR A 87 -19.85 -1.50 -5.05
CA THR A 87 -20.05 -1.83 -3.64
C THR A 87 -18.77 -1.76 -2.81
N ASP A 88 -17.62 -1.95 -3.45
CA ASP A 88 -16.33 -2.09 -2.77
C ASP A 88 -15.51 -0.79 -2.85
N LEU A 89 -15.86 0.13 -3.75
CA LEU A 89 -15.20 1.43 -3.88
C LEU A 89 -15.14 2.24 -2.57
N PRO A 90 -16.20 2.30 -1.73
CA PRO A 90 -16.13 2.98 -0.43
C PRO A 90 -15.09 2.37 0.52
N ARG A 91 -14.77 1.08 0.37
CA ARG A 91 -13.79 0.36 1.20
C ARG A 91 -12.37 0.86 0.95
N LEU A 92 -12.07 1.41 -0.23
CA LEU A 92 -10.74 1.94 -0.56
C LEU A 92 -10.27 3.03 0.42
N ALA A 93 -11.17 3.89 0.90
CA ALA A 93 -10.83 4.93 1.86
C ALA A 93 -10.40 4.35 3.22
N VAL A 94 -11.09 3.32 3.68
CA VAL A 94 -10.73 2.62 4.92
C VAL A 94 -9.38 1.92 4.76
N LEU A 95 -9.19 1.20 3.66
CA LEU A 95 -7.94 0.48 3.40
C LEU A 95 -6.74 1.41 3.21
N ALA A 96 -6.91 2.55 2.54
CA ALA A 96 -5.83 3.53 2.39
C ALA A 96 -5.36 4.08 3.74
N ALA A 97 -6.31 4.43 4.63
CA ALA A 97 -6.02 4.89 5.98
C ALA A 97 -5.36 3.79 6.85
N GLU A 98 -5.88 2.56 6.79
CA GLU A 98 -5.29 1.42 7.49
C GLU A 98 -3.87 1.12 7.00
N LEU A 99 -3.64 1.16 5.68
CA LEU A 99 -2.32 0.90 5.09
C LEU A 99 -1.31 1.95 5.53
N ARG A 100 -1.71 3.23 5.53
CA ARG A 100 -0.86 4.32 6.01
C ARG A 100 -0.49 4.12 7.48
N SER A 101 -1.46 3.80 8.33
CA SER A 101 -1.23 3.55 9.77
C SER A 101 -0.35 2.32 10.01
N ALA A 102 -0.48 1.27 9.19
CA ALA A 102 0.32 0.06 9.30
C ALA A 102 1.80 0.29 8.93
N VAL A 103 2.08 1.26 8.05
CA VAL A 103 3.42 1.59 7.57
C VAL A 103 4.05 2.71 8.39
N PHE A 104 3.26 3.71 8.76
CA PHE A 104 3.63 4.90 9.51
C PHE A 104 2.70 5.00 10.73
N PRO A 105 2.90 4.15 11.76
CA PRO A 105 2.14 4.28 12.99
C PRO A 105 2.43 5.64 13.60
N GLU A 106 1.38 6.39 13.95
CA GLU A 106 1.56 7.55 14.81
C GLU A 106 2.03 7.05 16.18
N GLY A 107 3.15 7.60 16.66
CA GLY A 107 3.83 7.17 17.88
C GLY A 107 3.09 7.52 19.15
#